data_AF-C1E3I4-F1
#
_entry.id   AF-C1E3I4-F1
#
_cell.length_a   1.000
_cell.length_b   1.000
_cell.length_c   1.000
_cell.angle_alpha   90.00
_cell.angle_beta   90.00
_cell.angle_gamma   90.00
#
_symmetry.space_group_name_H-M   'P 1'
#
loop_
_entity.id
_entity.type
_entity.pdbx_description
1 polymer ?
#
loop_
_entity_poly.entity_id
_entity_poly.type
_entity_poly.pdbx_seq_one_letter_code
_entity_poly.pdbx_strand_id
1 'polypeptide(L)' 'MAGPRIPTDVKPNKFVEANGYAREVVENTFRFSLKNLGKFAIFGIAVPVLIYKGCVQEFHVADSKYGRPAKKFAMDGN' A
#
# COMPACT_ATOMS: atom_id res chain seq x y z
N MET A 1 28.16 -29.86 6.30
CA MET A 1 28.99 -29.94 5.09
C MET A 1 28.35 -29.04 4.04
N ALA A 2 28.94 -27.89 3.72
CA ALA A 2 28.43 -27.06 2.63
C ALA A 2 28.71 -27.78 1.30
N GLY A 3 27.71 -27.85 0.42
CA GLY A 3 27.83 -28.48 -0.90
C GLY A 3 28.85 -27.79 -1.83
N PRO A 4 29.03 -28.31 -3.06
CA PRO A 4 29.96 -27.72 -4.03
C PRO A 4 29.61 -26.24 -4.28
N ARG A 5 30.61 -25.36 -4.21
CA ARG A 5 30.39 -23.93 -4.53
C ARG A 5 30.14 -23.80 -6.03
N ILE A 6 28.96 -23.30 -6.39
CA ILE A 6 28.56 -23.08 -7.78
C ILE A 6 29.17 -21.73 -8.21
N PRO A 7 29.68 -21.56 -9.44
CA PRO A 7 30.27 -20.29 -9.89
C PRO A 7 29.32 -19.07 -9.84
N THR A 8 28.02 -19.31 -9.69
CA THR A 8 26.98 -18.30 -9.47
C THR A 8 26.72 -17.98 -7.99
N ASP A 9 27.46 -18.58 -7.07
CA ASP A 9 27.28 -18.35 -5.64
C ASP A 9 27.64 -16.92 -5.25
N VAL A 10 26.66 -16.24 -4.65
CA VAL A 10 26.83 -14.87 -4.16
C VAL A 10 27.60 -14.91 -2.84
N LYS A 11 28.64 -14.08 -2.71
CA LYS A 11 29.39 -13.96 -1.46
C LYS A 11 28.48 -13.33 -0.39
N PRO A 12 28.28 -13.97 0.77
CA PRO A 12 27.42 -13.42 1.82
C PRO A 12 28.01 -12.11 2.36
N ASN A 13 27.16 -11.10 2.50
CA ASN A 13 27.53 -9.81 3.07
C ASN A 13 26.67 -9.52 4.31
N LYS A 14 27.31 -9.48 5.47
CA LYS A 14 26.65 -9.29 6.77
C LYS A 14 25.69 -8.08 6.81
N PHE A 15 26.01 -7.00 6.10
CA PHE A 15 25.17 -5.79 6.09
C PHE A 15 23.93 -5.98 5.20
N VAL A 16 24.07 -6.71 4.10
CA VAL A 16 22.96 -7.03 3.19
C VAL A 16 22.01 -8.01 3.88
N GLU A 17 22.53 -9.07 4.48
CA GLU A 17 21.74 -10.05 5.22
C GLU A 17 21.00 -9.41 6.41
N ALA A 18 21.68 -8.56 7.19
CA ALA A 18 21.05 -7.88 8.32
C ALA A 18 19.93 -6.91 7.88
N ASN A 19 20.13 -6.20 6.77
CA ASN A 19 19.10 -5.33 6.21
C ASN A 19 17.92 -6.12 5.63
N GLY A 20 18.17 -7.25 4.97
CA GLY A 20 17.14 -8.18 4.51
C GLY A 20 16.30 -8.68 5.68
N TYR A 21 16.97 -9.24 6.69
CA TYR A 21 16.34 -9.73 7.91
C TYR A 21 15.47 -8.67 8.59
N ALA A 22 15.98 -7.45 8.79
CA ALA A 22 15.24 -6.38 9.44
C ALA A 22 13.92 -6.01 8.73
N ARG A 23 13.83 -6.25 7.41
CA ARG A 23 12.61 -6.00 6.61
C ARG A 23 11.66 -7.18 6.65
N GLU A 24 12.20 -8.40 6.64
CA GLU A 24 11.41 -9.63 6.71
C GLU A 24 10.69 -9.78 8.05
N VAL A 25 11.31 -9.30 9.14
CA VAL A 25 10.74 -9.39 10.50
C VAL A 25 10.40 -8.02 11.11
N VAL A 26 9.92 -7.10 10.29
CA VAL A 26 9.59 -5.72 10.70
C VAL A 26 8.54 -5.67 11.82
N GLU A 27 7.66 -6.68 11.88
CA GLU A 27 6.61 -6.85 12.88
C GLU A 27 7.15 -6.94 14.31
N ASN A 28 8.34 -7.50 14.50
CA ASN A 28 8.97 -7.62 15.83
C ASN A 28 9.36 -6.26 16.41
N THR A 29 9.59 -5.27 15.55
CA THR A 29 10.01 -3.91 15.96
C THR A 29 8.89 -2.89 15.81
N PHE A 30 7.80 -3.23 15.12
CA PHE A 30 6.69 -2.31 14.92
C PHE A 30 5.97 -1.99 16.24
N ARG A 31 5.58 -0.71 16.40
CA ARG A 31 4.81 -0.25 17.55
C ARG A 31 3.70 0.69 17.10
N PHE A 32 2.54 0.59 17.76
CA PHE A 32 1.45 1.55 17.63
C PHE A 32 1.80 2.86 18.35
N SER A 33 2.66 3.65 17.72
CA SER A 33 2.92 5.03 18.11
C SER A 33 1.97 5.97 17.38
N LEU A 34 1.73 7.16 17.95
CA LEU A 34 0.97 8.23 17.28
C LEU A 34 1.49 8.53 15.87
N LYS A 35 2.83 8.50 15.68
CA LYS A 35 3.45 8.70 14.37
C LYS A 35 3.08 7.59 13.38
N ASN A 36 3.07 6.33 13.80
CA ASN A 36 2.74 5.19 12.94
C ASN A 36 1.23 5.12 12.66
N LEU A 37 0.41 5.40 13.67
CA LEU A 37 -1.04 5.51 13.51
C LEU A 37 -1.42 6.65 12.57
N GLY A 38 -0.73 7.81 12.65
CA GLY A 38 -0.94 8.91 11.70
C GLY A 38 -0.64 8.50 10.25
N LYS A 39 0.45 7.75 10.01
CA LYS A 39 0.75 7.21 8.68
C LYS A 39 -0.32 6.23 8.20
N PHE A 40 -0.78 5.34 9.07
CA PHE A 40 -1.87 4.41 8.75
C PHE A 40 -3.18 5.16 8.42
N ALA A 41 -3.55 6.17 9.19
CA ALA A 41 -4.74 6.96 8.93
C ALA A 41 -4.67 7.70 7.60
N ILE A 42 -3.52 8.30 7.27
CA ILE A 42 -3.36 9.03 6.01
C ILE A 42 -3.35 8.06 4.82
N PHE A 43 -2.45 7.08 4.81
CA PHE A 43 -2.21 6.24 3.64
C PHE A 43 -3.13 5.02 3.56
N GLY A 44 -3.59 4.50 4.70
CA GLY A 44 -4.52 3.37 4.74
C GLY A 44 -5.99 3.78 4.61
N ILE A 45 -6.35 5.02 4.94
CA ILE A 45 -7.74 5.47 4.95
C ILE A 45 -7.94 6.71 4.09
N ALA A 46 -7.32 7.85 4.45
CA ALA A 46 -7.64 9.13 3.84
C ALA A 46 -7.36 9.16 2.33
N VAL A 47 -6.16 8.71 1.91
CA VAL A 47 -5.77 8.71 0.50
C VAL A 47 -6.70 7.82 -0.36
N PRO A 48 -6.94 6.53 -0.02
CA PRO A 48 -7.88 5.70 -0.78
C PRO A 48 -9.30 6.29 -0.87
N VAL A 49 -9.81 6.86 0.23
CA VAL A 49 -11.15 7.47 0.26
C VAL A 49 -11.23 8.68 -0.65
N LEU A 50 -10.21 9.55 -0.62
CA LEU A 50 -10.18 10.74 -1.47
C LEU A 50 -10.07 10.38 -2.96
N ILE A 51 -9.22 9.41 -3.31
CA ILE A 51 -9.12 8.91 -4.69
C ILE A 51 -10.46 8.35 -5.15
N TYR A 52 -11.09 7.51 -4.34
CA TYR A 52 -12.39 6.93 -4.65
C TYR A 52 -13.45 8.01 -4.91
N LYS A 53 -13.56 8.98 -4.01
CA LYS A 53 -14.52 10.10 -4.15
C LYS A 53 -14.24 10.93 -5.41
N GLY A 54 -12.97 11.21 -5.72
CA GLY A 54 -12.57 11.91 -6.93
C GLY A 54 -13.02 11.17 -8.19
N CYS A 55 -12.73 9.87 -8.29
CA CYS A 55 -13.15 9.05 -9.43
C CYS A 55 -14.68 8.98 -9.58
N VAL A 56 -15.40 8.79 -8.47
CA VAL A 56 -16.88 8.75 -8.49
C VAL A 56 -17.46 10.09 -8.96
N GLN A 57 -16.91 11.20 -8.46
CA GLN A 57 -17.32 12.53 -8.92
C GLN A 57 -17.08 12.72 -10.42
N GLU A 58 -15.93 12.28 -10.94
CA GLU A 58 -15.67 12.32 -12.39
C GLU A 58 -16.68 11.50 -13.19
N PHE A 59 -17.07 10.31 -12.70
CA PHE A 59 -18.10 9.51 -13.37
C PHE A 59 -19.46 10.19 -13.36
N HIS A 60 -19.87 10.81 -12.25
CA HIS A 60 -21.13 11.57 -12.18
C HIS A 60 -21.13 12.78 -13.14
N VAL A 61 -19.99 13.49 -13.22
CA VAL A 61 -19.81 14.60 -14.17
C VAL A 61 -19.90 14.10 -15.62
N ALA A 62 -19.30 12.96 -15.93
CA ALA A 62 -19.39 12.36 -17.25
C ALA A 62 -20.82 11.91 -17.58
N ASP A 63 -21.50 11.21 -16.67
CA ASP A 63 -22.86 10.72 -16.89
C ASP A 63 -23.85 11.88 -17.09
N SER A 64 -23.74 12.95 -16.30
CA SER A 64 -24.56 14.15 -16.50
C SER A 64 -24.30 14.83 -17.86
N LYS A 65 -23.04 14.91 -18.30
CA LYS A 65 -22.67 15.48 -19.61
C LYS A 65 -23.25 14.67 -20.79
N TYR A 66 -23.35 13.35 -20.66
CA TYR A 66 -23.86 12.47 -21.71
C TYR A 66 -25.34 12.09 -21.54
N GLY A 67 -26.06 12.70 -20.59
CA GLY A 67 -27.48 12.43 -20.34
C GLY A 67 -27.76 11.01 -19.86
N ARG A 68 -26.78 10.36 -19.22
CA ARG A 68 -26.90 9.00 -18.69
C ARG A 68 -27.51 9.04 -17.28
N PRO A 69 -28.25 7.99 -16.88
CA PRO A 69 -28.78 7.91 -15.52
C PRO A 69 -27.62 7.78 -14.51
N ALA A 70 -27.72 8.51 -13.39
CA ALA A 70 -26.74 8.46 -12.32
C ALA A 70 -26.64 7.03 -11.74
N LYS A 71 -25.42 6.52 -11.60
CA LYS A 71 -25.15 5.21 -10.99
C LYS A 71 -24.79 5.37 -9.53
N LYS A 72 -25.32 4.48 -8.68
CA LYS A 72 -24.94 4.43 -7.27
C LYS A 72 -23.60 3.71 -7.12
N PHE A 73 -22.62 4.39 -6.53
CA PHE A 73 -21.33 3.83 -6.17
C PHE A 73 -21.26 3.50 -4.66
N ALA A 74 -20.32 2.65 -4.25
CA ALA A 74 -20.21 2.08 -2.90
C ALA A 74 -20.06 3.09 -1.73
N MET A 75 -19.59 4.32 -1.98
CA MET A 75 -19.53 5.41 -0.98
C MET A 75 -20.41 6.61 -1.35
N ASP A 76 -21.33 6.45 -2.29
CA ASP A 76 -22.39 7.45 -2.44
C ASP A 76 -23.31 7.35 -1.23
N GLY A 77 -23.58 8.49 -0.61
CA GLY A 77 -24.55 8.59 0.48
C GLY A 77 -25.88 7.97 0.06
N ASN A 78 -26.62 7.44 1.05
CA ASN A 78 -27.93 6.87 0.78
C ASN A 78 -28.95 7.92 0.38
#